data_AF-A0A0V1I264-F1
#
_entry.id   AF-A0A0V1I264-F1
#
_cell.length_a   1.000
_cell.length_b   1.000
_cell.length_c   1.000
_cell.angle_alpha   90.00
_cell.angle_beta   90.00
_cell.angle_gamma   90.00
#
_symmetry.space_group_name_H-M   'P 1'
#
loop_
_entity.id
_entity.type
_entity.pdbx_description
1 polymer ?
#
loop_
_entity_poly.entity_id
_entity_poly.type
_entity_poly.pdbx_seq_one_letter_code
_entity_poly.pdbx_strand_id
1 'polypeptide(L)'
;MKILVSICLSKVQHDPAMFNVKYDVDLCHYFFTLSFAVTLFMKIIELITEKRRHLRSVHTKVTLPDGRSYIEQTGELVVPSSVDHPPGMYFVLDRSADNSLAEILPHLLLSSQEPATKLRLLQKHRVTHILDLASSFTNRYADRFIYKRIEILDCPMVNIKRYFGECLDFIDEVRMQNGRVLVHCNAGVSRSATIVLAYLMKRENYTLENALSFVREKRPCIRPNNGFMKQLKEFENELKQR
;
A
#
# COMPACT_ATOMS: atom_id res chain seq x y z
N MET A 1 31.32 31.23 -11.19
CA MET A 1 32.42 31.76 -10.36
C MET A 1 32.50 33.29 -10.35
N LYS A 2 32.42 34.00 -11.49
CA LYS A 2 32.57 35.48 -11.54
C LYS A 2 31.44 36.29 -10.86
N ILE A 3 30.22 35.74 -10.77
CA ILE A 3 29.05 36.47 -10.21
C ILE A 3 28.98 36.38 -8.68
N LEU A 4 29.31 35.23 -8.07
CA LEU A 4 29.30 35.09 -6.60
C LEU A 4 30.45 35.84 -5.91
N VAL A 5 31.61 35.97 -6.57
CA VAL A 5 32.77 36.70 -6.03
C VAL A 5 32.50 38.22 -5.96
N SER A 6 31.68 38.76 -6.87
CA SER A 6 31.34 40.19 -6.91
C SER A 6 30.41 40.62 -5.77
N ILE A 7 29.52 39.73 -5.30
CA ILE A 7 28.55 40.02 -4.23
C ILE A 7 29.22 40.00 -2.84
N CYS A 8 30.30 39.23 -2.67
CA CYS A 8 31.06 39.21 -1.41
C CYS A 8 31.98 40.43 -1.23
N LEU A 9 32.52 40.99 -2.32
CA LEU A 9 33.44 42.13 -2.25
C LEU A 9 32.75 43.48 -2.06
N SER A 10 31.46 43.62 -2.38
CA SER A 10 30.72 44.89 -2.25
C SER A 10 30.22 45.21 -0.84
N LYS A 11 30.33 44.28 0.12
CA LYS A 11 29.96 44.49 1.54
C LYS A 11 31.14 44.75 2.49
N VAL A 12 32.36 44.84 1.97
CA VAL A 12 33.59 44.87 2.80
C VAL A 12 34.19 46.28 2.97
N GLN A 13 33.61 47.34 2.39
CA GLN A 13 34.26 48.67 2.37
C GLN A 13 33.76 49.74 3.35
N HIS A 14 33.01 49.40 4.40
CA HIS A 14 32.64 50.38 5.43
C HIS A 14 32.69 49.82 6.86
N ASP A 15 33.88 49.50 7.38
CA ASP A 15 34.24 49.70 8.81
C ASP A 15 35.74 49.39 9.03
N PRO A 16 36.59 50.32 9.51
CA PRO A 16 38.03 50.06 9.72
C PRO A 16 38.38 49.30 11.01
N ALA A 17 37.41 48.91 11.86
CA ALA A 17 37.69 48.48 13.23
C ALA A 17 37.65 46.96 13.54
N MET A 18 37.61 46.06 12.55
CA MET A 18 37.43 44.61 12.81
C MET A 18 38.37 43.69 12.02
N PHE A 19 39.67 43.97 12.03
CA PHE A 19 40.69 43.00 11.62
C PHE A 19 41.29 42.29 12.84
N ASN A 20 40.76 41.11 13.17
CA ASN A 20 41.42 40.17 14.09
C ASN A 20 41.28 38.71 13.61
N VAL A 21 41.96 38.42 12.49
CA VAL A 21 42.81 37.27 12.09
C VAL A 21 42.44 35.81 12.49
N LYS A 22 41.31 35.50 13.13
CA LYS A 22 40.91 34.10 13.43
C LYS A 22 39.88 33.49 12.48
N TYR A 23 39.22 34.31 11.64
CA TYR A 23 38.18 33.88 10.71
C TYR A 23 38.68 33.42 9.33
N ASP A 24 39.98 33.59 9.04
CA ASP A 24 40.52 33.39 7.69
C ASP A 24 40.84 31.92 7.37
N VAL A 25 41.33 31.17 8.37
CA VAL A 25 41.73 29.75 8.19
C VAL A 25 40.52 28.84 8.04
N ASP A 26 39.46 29.07 8.80
CA ASP A 26 38.20 28.30 8.75
C ASP A 26 37.42 28.58 7.46
N LEU A 27 37.46 29.82 6.96
CA LEU A 27 36.85 30.17 5.70
C LEU A 27 37.62 29.54 4.52
N CYS A 28 38.95 29.57 4.54
CA CYS A 28 39.79 28.85 3.58
C CYS A 28 39.56 27.33 3.63
N HIS A 29 39.46 26.73 4.82
CA HIS A 29 39.15 25.30 4.97
C HIS A 29 37.73 24.96 4.46
N TYR A 30 36.76 25.83 4.70
CA TYR A 30 35.40 25.68 4.18
C TYR A 30 35.38 25.80 2.64
N PHE A 31 36.12 26.75 2.06
CA PHE A 31 36.27 26.87 0.61
C PHE A 31 37.00 25.66 -0.01
N PHE A 32 38.03 25.13 0.64
CA PHE A 32 38.75 23.94 0.17
C PHE A 32 37.89 22.66 0.26
N THR A 33 37.18 22.47 1.37
CA THR A 33 36.28 21.31 1.55
C THR A 33 35.06 21.39 0.64
N LEU A 34 34.50 22.59 0.42
CA LEU A 34 33.45 22.83 -0.56
C LEU A 34 33.96 22.60 -2.00
N SER A 35 35.18 23.07 -2.33
CA SER A 35 35.80 22.81 -3.62
C SER A 35 35.99 21.32 -3.88
N PHE A 36 36.50 20.57 -2.89
CA PHE A 36 36.67 19.13 -2.98
C PHE A 36 35.33 18.38 -3.10
N ALA A 37 34.31 18.80 -2.33
CA ALA A 37 32.97 18.23 -2.40
C ALA A 37 32.31 18.49 -3.77
N VAL A 38 32.50 19.69 -4.33
CA VAL A 38 32.03 20.01 -5.70
C VAL A 38 32.77 19.16 -6.74
N THR A 39 34.09 19.01 -6.64
CA THR A 39 34.86 18.16 -7.57
C THR A 39 34.44 16.69 -7.46
N LEU A 40 34.23 16.17 -6.25
CA LEU A 40 33.76 14.80 -6.03
C LEU A 40 32.34 14.61 -6.60
N PHE A 41 31.45 15.58 -6.39
CA PHE A 41 30.11 15.57 -6.94
C PHE A 41 30.14 15.56 -8.48
N MET A 42 30.98 16.40 -9.10
CA MET A 42 31.14 16.41 -10.56
C MET A 42 31.67 15.09 -11.11
N LYS A 43 32.65 14.46 -10.44
CA LYS A 43 33.14 13.11 -10.80
C LYS A 43 32.05 12.04 -10.69
N ILE A 44 31.19 12.12 -9.68
CA ILE A 44 30.05 11.21 -9.52
C ILE A 44 29.05 11.41 -10.66
N ILE A 45 28.75 12.66 -11.04
CA ILE A 45 27.87 12.95 -12.18
C ILE A 45 28.47 12.42 -13.49
N GLU A 46 29.78 12.57 -13.72
CA GLU A 46 30.45 11.98 -14.88
C GLU A 46 30.32 10.45 -14.91
N LEU A 47 30.60 9.77 -13.78
CA LEU A 47 30.45 8.32 -13.65
C LEU A 47 28.99 7.85 -13.86
N ILE A 48 28.02 8.58 -13.32
CA ILE A 48 26.59 8.30 -13.53
C ILE A 48 26.24 8.48 -15.01
N THR A 49 26.76 9.51 -15.66
CA THR A 49 26.51 9.81 -17.08
C THR A 49 27.12 8.73 -17.98
N GLU A 50 28.34 8.28 -17.68
CA GLU A 50 29.02 7.21 -18.40
C GLU A 50 28.33 5.86 -18.22
N LYS A 51 27.93 5.50 -16.99
CA LYS A 51 27.14 4.28 -16.76
C LYS A 51 25.77 4.34 -17.41
N ARG A 52 25.09 5.49 -17.41
CA ARG A 52 23.80 5.68 -18.08
C ARG A 52 23.89 5.45 -19.60
N ARG A 53 25.02 5.76 -20.25
CA ARG A 53 25.24 5.49 -21.68
C ARG A 53 25.18 4.01 -22.06
N HIS A 54 25.43 3.12 -21.11
CA HIS A 54 25.48 1.67 -21.34
C HIS A 54 24.21 0.95 -20.90
N LEU A 55 23.24 1.67 -20.30
CA LEU A 55 21.96 1.10 -19.92
C LEU A 55 21.07 0.98 -21.15
N ARG A 56 20.44 -0.20 -21.31
CA ARG A 56 19.37 -0.36 -22.29
C ARG A 56 18.20 0.54 -21.89
N SER A 57 17.58 1.19 -22.87
CA SER A 57 16.35 1.94 -22.64
C SER A 57 15.27 0.98 -22.15
N VAL A 58 14.84 1.16 -20.90
CA VAL A 58 13.78 0.38 -20.26
C VAL A 58 12.57 1.27 -20.07
N HIS A 59 11.41 0.75 -20.46
CA HIS A 59 10.14 1.40 -20.20
C HIS A 59 9.68 0.98 -18.81
N THR A 60 9.57 1.93 -17.89
CA THR A 60 9.01 1.66 -16.56
C THR A 60 7.58 2.14 -16.53
N LYS A 61 6.63 1.19 -16.49
CA LYS A 61 5.22 1.51 -16.25
C LYS A 61 5.05 1.77 -14.76
N VAL A 62 4.92 3.03 -14.38
CA VAL A 62 4.66 3.44 -13.01
C VAL A 62 3.16 3.57 -12.82
N THR A 63 2.60 2.79 -11.89
CA THR A 63 1.17 2.87 -11.53
C THR A 63 1.05 3.63 -10.22
N LEU A 64 0.36 4.77 -10.27
CA LEU A 64 0.06 5.59 -9.10
C LEU A 64 -0.95 4.88 -8.18
N PRO A 65 -1.02 5.26 -6.89
CA PRO A 65 -2.04 4.77 -5.96
C PRO A 65 -3.48 5.02 -6.45
N ASP A 66 -3.65 5.98 -7.36
CA ASP A 66 -4.94 6.27 -8.00
C ASP A 66 -5.19 5.48 -9.30
N GLY A 67 -4.39 4.46 -9.57
CA GLY A 67 -4.54 3.59 -10.74
C GLY A 67 -4.16 4.23 -12.07
N ARG A 68 -3.81 5.51 -12.12
CA ARG A 68 -3.21 6.09 -13.33
C ARG A 68 -1.83 5.47 -13.54
N SER A 69 -1.53 5.06 -14.76
CA SER A 69 -0.20 4.57 -15.11
C SER A 69 0.44 5.45 -16.16
N TYR A 70 1.70 5.85 -15.94
CA TYR A 70 2.52 6.53 -16.93
C TYR A 70 3.72 5.66 -17.30
N ILE A 71 4.23 5.84 -18.52
CA ILE A 71 5.44 5.20 -18.97
C ILE A 71 6.55 6.22 -18.80
N GLU A 72 7.45 5.95 -17.86
CA GLU A 72 8.64 6.77 -17.69
C GLU A 72 9.69 6.34 -18.72
N GLN A 73 10.06 7.27 -19.61
CA GLN A 73 11.09 7.06 -20.61
C GLN A 73 12.19 8.11 -20.38
N THR A 74 13.40 7.66 -20.01
CA THR A 74 14.61 8.49 -19.95
C THR A 74 14.50 9.80 -19.15
N GLY A 75 13.69 9.83 -18.07
CA GLY A 75 13.54 11.00 -17.20
C GLY A 75 12.57 12.07 -17.72
N GLU A 76 11.95 11.85 -18.88
CA GLU A 76 10.81 12.64 -19.33
C GLU A 76 9.51 11.91 -18.98
N LEU A 77 8.62 12.63 -18.30
CA LEU A 77 7.30 12.12 -17.94
C LEU A 77 6.42 12.16 -19.19
N VAL A 78 6.40 11.08 -19.96
CA VAL A 78 5.45 10.94 -21.07
C VAL A 78 4.10 10.56 -20.47
N VAL A 79 3.29 11.59 -20.18
CA VAL A 79 1.87 11.42 -19.86
C VAL A 79 1.19 10.99 -21.17
N PRO A 80 0.59 9.80 -21.26
CA PRO A 80 -0.16 9.45 -22.46
C PRO A 80 -1.31 10.45 -22.64
N SER A 81 -1.28 11.19 -23.75
CA SER A 81 -2.41 11.99 -24.21
C SER A 81 -3.62 11.06 -24.33
N SER A 82 -4.64 11.31 -23.50
CA SER A 82 -5.90 10.55 -23.43
C SER A 82 -5.72 9.04 -23.34
N VAL A 83 -5.57 8.53 -22.12
CA VAL A 83 -5.98 7.14 -21.85
C VAL A 83 -7.50 7.11 -21.97
N ASP A 84 -8.03 6.53 -23.04
CA ASP A 84 -9.45 6.18 -23.13
C ASP A 84 -9.84 5.46 -21.84
N HIS A 85 -10.59 6.14 -20.98
CA HIS A 85 -11.04 5.59 -19.71
C HIS A 85 -12.20 4.65 -19.97
N PRO A 86 -12.12 3.34 -19.66
CA PRO A 86 -13.29 2.64 -19.17
C PRO A 86 -13.62 3.23 -17.78
N PRO A 87 -14.88 3.52 -17.45
CA PRO A 87 -15.25 4.08 -16.16
C PRO A 87 -15.06 3.00 -15.08
N GLY A 88 -13.90 3.00 -14.44
CA GLY A 88 -13.55 1.98 -13.47
C GLY A 88 -12.28 2.34 -12.73
N MET A 89 -12.41 3.14 -11.68
CA MET A 89 -11.35 3.35 -10.70
C MET A 89 -10.81 2.01 -10.21
N TYR A 90 -9.50 1.78 -10.38
CA TYR A 90 -8.80 0.56 -9.95
C TYR A 90 -8.72 0.39 -8.43
N PHE A 91 -9.21 1.38 -7.68
CA PHE A 91 -9.25 1.44 -6.24
C PHE A 91 -10.55 2.15 -5.85
N VAL A 92 -11.37 1.55 -5.00
CA VAL A 92 -12.57 2.22 -4.48
C VAL A 92 -12.10 3.27 -3.48
N LEU A 93 -12.23 4.56 -3.80
CA LEU A 93 -12.13 5.62 -2.78
C LEU A 93 -13.35 5.51 -1.89
N ASP A 94 -13.12 5.04 -0.68
CA ASP A 94 -14.12 5.13 0.37
C ASP A 94 -14.16 6.57 0.89
N ARG A 95 -15.27 7.26 0.67
CA ARG A 95 -15.51 8.65 1.13
C ARG A 95 -16.49 8.72 2.29
N SER A 96 -16.95 7.58 2.80
CA SER A 96 -17.95 7.49 3.87
C SER A 96 -17.43 6.61 5.01
N ALA A 97 -17.59 7.06 6.25
CA ALA A 97 -17.25 6.23 7.40
C ALA A 97 -18.22 5.03 7.49
N ASP A 98 -17.82 3.87 6.98
CA ASP A 98 -18.59 2.64 7.06
C ASP A 98 -18.37 1.95 8.41
N ASN A 99 -19.34 2.05 9.31
CA ASN A 99 -19.28 1.36 10.62
C ASN A 99 -19.98 0.00 10.60
N SER A 100 -20.39 -0.48 9.43
CA SER A 100 -21.12 -1.73 9.31
C SER A 100 -20.20 -2.94 9.49
N LEU A 101 -20.69 -3.90 10.26
CA LEU A 101 -20.11 -5.24 10.40
C LEU A 101 -21.14 -6.20 9.84
N ALA A 102 -20.79 -6.90 8.76
CA ALA A 102 -21.63 -7.94 8.20
C ALA A 102 -21.30 -9.26 8.89
N GLU A 103 -22.27 -9.84 9.61
CA GLU A 103 -22.14 -11.16 10.20
C GLU A 103 -22.38 -12.24 9.13
N ILE A 104 -21.30 -12.77 8.56
CA ILE A 104 -21.35 -13.74 7.47
C ILE A 104 -21.69 -15.13 8.00
N LEU A 105 -21.02 -15.55 9.08
CA LEU A 105 -21.35 -16.74 9.87
C LEU A 105 -21.28 -16.36 11.36
N PRO A 106 -21.79 -17.19 12.29
CA PRO A 106 -21.75 -16.88 13.72
C PRO A 106 -20.34 -16.49 14.21
N HIS A 107 -19.30 -17.15 13.71
CA HIS A 107 -17.88 -16.89 14.04
C HIS A 107 -17.15 -15.94 13.08
N LEU A 108 -17.76 -15.49 11.97
CA LEU A 108 -17.07 -14.77 10.89
C LEU A 108 -17.79 -13.46 10.54
N LEU A 109 -17.11 -12.33 10.79
CA LEU A 109 -17.57 -10.99 10.43
C LEU A 109 -16.72 -10.37 9.32
N LEU A 110 -17.35 -9.53 8.49
CA LEU A 110 -16.71 -8.80 7.39
C LEU A 110 -16.97 -7.29 7.52
N SER A 111 -15.92 -6.46 7.38
CA SER A 111 -16.06 -5.00 7.31
C SER A 111 -14.94 -4.29 6.52
N SER A 112 -15.06 -2.97 6.44
CA SER A 112 -13.96 -2.02 6.22
C SER A 112 -13.06 -1.89 7.46
N GLN A 113 -12.07 -1.01 7.43
CA GLN A 113 -11.14 -0.82 8.55
C GLN A 113 -11.75 -0.04 9.73
N GLU A 114 -12.77 0.80 9.50
CA GLU A 114 -13.30 1.71 10.52
C GLU A 114 -13.83 0.94 11.75
N PRO A 115 -14.59 -0.17 11.62
CA PRO A 115 -15.00 -0.98 12.76
C PRO A 115 -13.85 -1.56 13.58
N ALA A 116 -12.72 -1.90 12.95
CA ALA A 116 -11.53 -2.43 13.62
C ALA A 116 -10.88 -1.40 14.58
N THR A 117 -11.18 -0.11 14.42
CA THR A 117 -10.71 0.94 15.33
C THR A 117 -11.63 1.19 16.53
N LYS A 118 -12.83 0.59 16.56
CA LYS A 118 -13.89 0.91 17.53
C LYS A 118 -14.07 -0.19 18.57
N LEU A 119 -13.39 -0.05 19.71
CA LEU A 119 -13.42 -1.03 20.81
C LEU A 119 -14.84 -1.45 21.23
N ARG A 120 -15.74 -0.48 21.46
CA ARG A 120 -17.12 -0.78 21.87
C ARG A 120 -17.87 -1.60 20.82
N LEU A 121 -17.59 -1.35 19.54
CA LEU A 121 -18.23 -2.08 18.44
C LEU A 121 -17.70 -3.52 18.35
N LEU A 122 -16.38 -3.70 18.48
CA LEU A 122 -15.75 -5.01 18.57
C LEU A 122 -16.27 -5.83 19.76
N GLN A 123 -16.37 -5.22 20.94
CA GLN A 123 -16.90 -5.85 22.15
C GLN A 123 -18.39 -6.19 22.02
N LYS A 124 -19.21 -5.29 21.46
CA LYS A 124 -20.63 -5.54 21.18
C LYS A 124 -20.82 -6.78 20.30
N HIS A 125 -19.96 -6.96 19.31
CA HIS A 125 -19.97 -8.13 18.42
C HIS A 125 -19.12 -9.28 18.96
N ARG A 126 -18.63 -9.23 20.20
CA ARG A 126 -17.84 -10.31 20.83
C ARG A 126 -16.67 -10.77 19.95
N VAL A 127 -16.02 -9.83 19.25
CA VAL A 127 -14.84 -10.12 18.46
C VAL A 127 -13.72 -10.57 19.40
N THR A 128 -13.02 -11.62 19.00
CA THR A 128 -11.86 -12.18 19.74
C THR A 128 -10.59 -12.09 18.91
N HIS A 129 -10.73 -12.20 17.59
CA HIS A 129 -9.65 -12.25 16.63
C HIS A 129 -9.89 -11.26 15.49
N ILE A 130 -8.81 -10.71 14.93
CA ILE A 130 -8.88 -9.78 13.81
C ILE A 130 -7.90 -10.23 12.72
N LEU A 131 -8.42 -10.48 11.53
CA LEU A 131 -7.64 -10.72 10.31
C LEU A 131 -7.58 -9.42 9.51
N ASP A 132 -6.44 -8.74 9.58
CA ASP A 132 -6.16 -7.47 8.91
C ASP A 132 -5.47 -7.69 7.57
N LEU A 133 -6.15 -7.32 6.49
CA LEU A 133 -5.65 -7.39 5.11
C LEU A 133 -5.37 -6.00 4.51
N ALA A 134 -5.44 -4.94 5.32
CA ALA A 134 -5.14 -3.59 4.89
C ALA A 134 -3.62 -3.34 4.85
N SER A 135 -3.22 -2.38 4.03
CA SER A 135 -1.85 -1.86 4.04
C SER A 135 -1.80 -0.70 5.04
N SER A 136 -0.74 -0.61 5.84
CA SER A 136 -0.49 0.54 6.72
C SER A 136 -1.54 0.79 7.83
N PHE A 137 -2.24 -0.24 8.29
CA PHE A 137 -3.12 -0.15 9.46
C PHE A 137 -2.33 -0.38 10.76
N THR A 138 -2.72 0.27 11.87
CA THR A 138 -2.10 0.06 13.18
C THR A 138 -3.09 -0.59 14.13
N ASN A 139 -2.77 -1.78 14.61
CA ASN A 139 -3.60 -2.53 15.55
C ASN A 139 -3.65 -1.81 16.89
N ARG A 140 -4.82 -1.28 17.24
CA ARG A 140 -5.00 -0.34 18.34
C ARG A 140 -5.18 -0.99 19.71
N TYR A 141 -5.54 -2.27 19.75
CA TYR A 141 -5.94 -2.99 20.97
C TYR A 141 -5.26 -4.37 21.04
N ALA A 142 -3.94 -4.41 20.79
CA ALA A 142 -3.15 -5.65 20.75
C ALA A 142 -3.18 -6.44 22.07
N ASP A 143 -3.52 -5.79 23.19
CA ASP A 143 -3.73 -6.37 24.51
C ASP A 143 -5.09 -7.08 24.67
N ARG A 144 -6.03 -6.89 23.74
CA ARG A 144 -7.43 -7.35 23.88
C ARG A 144 -7.89 -8.32 22.81
N PHE A 145 -7.24 -8.32 21.65
CA PHE A 145 -7.60 -9.18 20.53
C PHE A 145 -6.36 -9.86 19.97
N ILE A 146 -6.55 -11.05 19.42
CA ILE A 146 -5.50 -11.76 18.69
C ILE A 146 -5.53 -11.29 17.23
N TYR A 147 -4.42 -10.72 16.78
CA TYR A 147 -4.31 -10.18 15.43
C TYR A 147 -3.51 -11.12 14.53
N LYS A 148 -3.99 -11.29 13.29
CA LYS A 148 -3.22 -11.78 12.17
C LYS A 148 -3.22 -10.73 11.07
N ARG A 149 -2.05 -10.26 10.68
CA ARG A 149 -1.90 -9.23 9.64
C ARG A 149 -1.20 -9.81 8.43
N ILE A 150 -1.81 -9.64 7.27
CA ILE A 150 -1.25 -10.05 5.98
C ILE A 150 -1.44 -8.89 5.02
N GLU A 151 -0.35 -8.23 4.65
CA GLU A 151 -0.44 -7.09 3.74
C GLU A 151 -0.69 -7.54 2.31
N ILE A 152 -1.86 -7.17 1.78
CA ILE A 152 -2.26 -7.51 0.43
C ILE A 152 -2.62 -6.22 -0.29
N LEU A 153 -1.97 -5.96 -1.43
CA LEU A 153 -2.35 -4.86 -2.31
C LEU A 153 -3.63 -5.23 -3.07
N ASP A 154 -4.57 -4.29 -3.19
CA ASP A 154 -5.81 -4.50 -3.97
C ASP A 154 -5.56 -4.26 -5.46
N CYS A 155 -4.72 -5.10 -6.05
CA CYS A 155 -4.34 -5.01 -7.46
C CYS A 155 -4.64 -6.34 -8.15
N PRO A 156 -5.23 -6.34 -9.37
CA PRO A 156 -5.51 -7.56 -10.12
C PRO A 156 -4.30 -8.46 -10.39
N MET A 157 -3.08 -7.90 -10.36
CA MET A 157 -1.83 -8.65 -10.57
C MET A 157 -1.36 -9.41 -9.32
N VAL A 158 -1.94 -9.13 -8.15
CA VAL A 158 -1.55 -9.79 -6.91
C VAL A 158 -2.12 -11.20 -6.88
N ASN A 159 -1.25 -12.19 -6.71
CA ASN A 159 -1.66 -13.55 -6.35
C ASN A 159 -2.16 -13.55 -4.89
N ILE A 160 -3.47 -13.36 -4.68
CA ILE A 160 -4.11 -13.41 -3.36
C ILE A 160 -4.36 -14.86 -2.91
N LYS A 161 -4.53 -15.77 -3.87
CA LYS A 161 -4.78 -17.19 -3.60
C LYS A 161 -3.68 -17.86 -2.78
N ARG A 162 -2.42 -17.39 -2.92
CA ARG A 162 -1.30 -17.86 -2.08
C ARG A 162 -1.56 -17.73 -0.58
N TYR A 163 -2.41 -16.78 -0.16
CA TYR A 163 -2.75 -16.52 1.24
C TYR A 163 -3.99 -17.29 1.70
N PHE A 164 -4.68 -18.03 0.83
CA PHE A 164 -5.90 -18.74 1.21
C PHE A 164 -5.62 -19.77 2.31
N GLY A 165 -4.59 -20.61 2.21
CA GLY A 165 -4.27 -21.56 3.28
C GLY A 165 -4.15 -20.87 4.64
N GLU A 166 -3.24 -19.91 4.73
CA GLU A 166 -2.95 -19.18 5.96
C GLU A 166 -4.16 -18.42 6.55
N CYS A 167 -4.98 -17.78 5.70
CA CYS A 167 -6.16 -17.02 6.13
C CYS A 167 -7.30 -17.94 6.58
N LEU A 168 -7.57 -19.00 5.80
CA LEU A 168 -8.71 -19.89 6.06
C LEU A 168 -8.45 -20.72 7.32
N ASP A 169 -7.22 -21.19 7.49
CA ASP A 169 -6.81 -21.94 8.69
C ASP A 169 -6.92 -21.06 9.95
N PHE A 170 -6.57 -19.78 9.87
CA PHE A 170 -6.79 -18.83 10.98
C PHE A 170 -8.28 -18.67 11.32
N ILE A 171 -9.16 -18.55 10.33
CA ILE A 171 -10.61 -18.46 10.59
C ILE A 171 -11.12 -19.75 11.25
N ASP A 172 -10.57 -20.91 10.86
CA ASP A 172 -10.93 -22.20 11.44
C ASP A 172 -10.41 -22.39 12.86
N GLU A 173 -9.21 -21.93 13.18
CA GLU A 173 -8.69 -21.87 14.55
C GLU A 173 -9.64 -21.08 15.46
N VAL A 174 -10.10 -19.92 15.00
CA VAL A 174 -11.04 -19.08 15.75
C VAL A 174 -12.37 -19.80 15.95
N ARG A 175 -12.89 -20.47 14.91
CA ARG A 175 -14.10 -21.30 15.01
C ARG A 175 -13.94 -22.40 16.06
N MET A 176 -12.81 -23.12 16.07
CA MET A 176 -12.54 -24.20 17.02
C MET A 176 -12.43 -23.71 18.47
N GLN A 177 -11.98 -22.47 18.68
CA GLN A 177 -11.91 -21.83 19.99
C GLN A 177 -13.26 -21.23 20.45
N ASN A 178 -14.35 -21.44 19.70
CA ASN A 178 -15.64 -20.77 19.92
C ASN A 178 -15.51 -19.23 19.93
N GLY A 179 -14.52 -18.70 19.22
CA GLY A 179 -14.29 -17.28 19.06
C GLY A 179 -15.07 -16.69 17.88
N ARG A 180 -14.88 -15.38 17.69
CA ARG A 180 -15.35 -14.65 16.52
C ARG A 180 -14.22 -13.86 15.90
N VAL A 181 -14.05 -13.98 14.58
CA VAL A 181 -13.05 -13.27 13.80
C VAL A 181 -13.69 -12.15 13.00
N LEU A 182 -13.06 -10.97 13.05
CA LEU A 182 -13.32 -9.89 12.12
C LEU A 182 -12.30 -9.94 10.98
N VAL A 183 -12.76 -10.16 9.75
CA VAL A 183 -11.92 -10.04 8.54
C VAL A 183 -12.17 -8.67 7.91
N HIS A 184 -11.12 -7.86 7.80
CA HIS A 184 -11.24 -6.54 7.16
C HIS A 184 -10.09 -6.23 6.20
N CYS A 185 -10.31 -5.23 5.36
CA CYS A 185 -9.26 -4.57 4.60
C CYS A 185 -9.48 -3.05 4.71
N ASN A 186 -9.13 -2.26 3.70
CA ASN A 186 -9.42 -0.82 3.72
C ASN A 186 -10.95 -0.56 3.66
N ALA A 187 -11.59 -0.83 2.51
CA ALA A 187 -13.02 -0.54 2.29
C ALA A 187 -13.96 -1.72 2.57
N GLY A 188 -13.43 -2.91 2.86
CA GLY A 188 -14.26 -4.11 3.02
C GLY A 188 -14.98 -4.57 1.75
N VAL A 189 -14.45 -4.20 0.58
CA VAL A 189 -15.08 -4.44 -0.74
C VAL A 189 -14.42 -5.58 -1.51
N SER A 190 -13.08 -5.61 -1.56
CA SER A 190 -12.32 -6.51 -2.43
C SER A 190 -11.53 -7.56 -1.65
N ARG A 191 -10.36 -7.22 -1.07
CA ARG A 191 -9.46 -8.18 -0.38
C ARG A 191 -10.12 -9.05 0.68
N SER A 192 -10.78 -8.45 1.67
CA SER A 192 -11.46 -9.17 2.75
C SER A 192 -12.65 -9.98 2.25
N ALA A 193 -13.42 -9.43 1.31
CA ALA A 193 -14.49 -10.17 0.64
C ALA A 193 -13.95 -11.41 -0.09
N THR A 194 -12.82 -11.31 -0.80
CA THR A 194 -12.18 -12.44 -1.47
C THR A 194 -11.83 -13.56 -0.49
N ILE A 195 -11.24 -13.24 0.66
CA ILE A 195 -10.91 -14.25 1.68
C ILE A 195 -12.18 -14.90 2.26
N VAL A 196 -13.22 -14.10 2.55
CA VAL A 196 -14.50 -14.62 3.04
C VAL A 196 -15.18 -15.53 2.01
N LEU A 197 -15.16 -15.16 0.73
CA LEU A 197 -15.70 -16.00 -0.35
C LEU A 197 -14.92 -17.32 -0.45
N ALA A 198 -13.59 -17.27 -0.41
CA ALA A 198 -12.75 -18.46 -0.39
C ALA A 198 -13.04 -19.37 0.82
N TYR A 199 -13.35 -18.79 1.98
CA TYR A 199 -13.74 -19.54 3.17
C TYR A 199 -15.05 -20.29 2.97
N LEU A 200 -16.09 -19.61 2.49
CA LEU A 200 -17.39 -20.23 2.24
C LEU A 200 -17.29 -21.36 1.21
N MET A 201 -16.49 -21.18 0.15
CA MET A 201 -16.28 -22.25 -0.84
C MET A 201 -15.58 -23.46 -0.22
N LYS A 202 -14.48 -23.25 0.54
CA LYS A 202 -13.67 -24.36 1.10
C LYS A 202 -14.36 -25.06 2.26
N ARG A 203 -15.04 -24.32 3.16
CA ARG A 203 -15.52 -24.85 4.45
C ARG A 203 -17.01 -25.14 4.46
N GLU A 204 -17.79 -24.39 3.70
CA GLU A 204 -19.25 -24.54 3.65
C GLU A 204 -19.72 -25.15 2.32
N ASN A 205 -18.79 -25.57 1.44
CA ASN A 205 -19.05 -26.18 0.14
C ASN A 205 -19.89 -25.32 -0.81
N TYR A 206 -19.78 -23.99 -0.71
CA TYR A 206 -20.50 -23.11 -1.63
C TYR A 206 -19.81 -23.09 -2.99
N THR A 207 -20.59 -22.98 -4.06
CA THR A 207 -20.06 -22.48 -5.33
C THR A 207 -19.65 -21.02 -5.19
N LEU A 208 -18.79 -20.53 -6.07
CA LEU A 208 -18.42 -19.11 -6.08
C LEU A 208 -19.65 -18.21 -6.23
N GLU A 209 -20.61 -18.63 -7.06
CA GLU A 209 -21.86 -17.92 -7.28
C GLU A 209 -22.72 -17.86 -6.01
N ASN A 210 -22.89 -18.98 -5.32
CA ASN A 210 -23.64 -19.05 -4.06
C ASN A 210 -22.96 -18.22 -2.96
N ALA A 211 -21.62 -18.30 -2.86
CA ALA A 211 -20.84 -17.49 -1.92
C ALA A 211 -21.01 -15.99 -2.20
N LEU A 212 -20.98 -15.58 -3.47
CA LEU A 212 -21.20 -14.18 -3.85
C LEU A 212 -22.61 -13.70 -3.50
N SER A 213 -23.64 -14.49 -3.80
CA SER A 213 -25.03 -14.13 -3.47
C SER A 213 -25.20 -13.98 -1.96
N PHE A 214 -24.78 -14.98 -1.21
CA PHE A 214 -24.89 -15.01 0.25
C PHE A 214 -24.17 -13.85 0.94
N VAL A 215 -22.95 -13.52 0.50
CA VAL A 215 -22.21 -12.39 1.10
C VAL A 215 -22.82 -11.06 0.67
N ARG A 216 -23.34 -10.92 -0.55
CA ARG A 216 -23.99 -9.68 -1.02
C ARG A 216 -25.29 -9.36 -0.29
N GLU A 217 -26.06 -10.37 0.09
CA GLU A 217 -27.26 -10.17 0.93
C GLU A 217 -26.92 -9.48 2.25
N LYS A 218 -25.74 -9.76 2.80
CA LYS A 218 -25.27 -9.25 4.10
C LYS A 218 -24.40 -8.00 3.98
N ARG A 219 -23.66 -7.88 2.89
CA ARG A 219 -22.80 -6.73 2.55
C ARG A 219 -22.88 -6.44 1.05
N PRO A 220 -23.87 -5.65 0.60
CA PRO A 220 -24.13 -5.43 -0.83
C PRO A 220 -22.96 -4.81 -1.62
N CYS A 221 -22.06 -4.10 -0.93
CA CYS A 221 -20.93 -3.43 -1.57
C CYS A 221 -19.79 -4.36 -1.98
N ILE A 222 -19.82 -5.66 -1.64
CA ILE A 222 -18.70 -6.55 -1.99
C ILE A 222 -18.50 -6.66 -3.50
N ARG A 223 -17.26 -6.45 -3.92
CA ARG A 223 -16.84 -6.47 -5.31
C ARG A 223 -15.32 -6.73 -5.38
N PRO A 224 -14.88 -8.00 -5.27
CA PRO A 224 -13.51 -8.37 -5.57
C PRO A 224 -13.07 -7.83 -6.92
N ASN A 225 -11.82 -7.39 -7.03
CA ASN A 225 -11.28 -6.96 -8.33
C ASN A 225 -11.23 -8.15 -9.32
N ASN A 226 -11.12 -7.85 -10.61
CA ASN A 226 -11.19 -8.86 -11.67
C ASN A 226 -10.11 -9.96 -11.56
N GLY A 227 -8.91 -9.61 -11.08
CA GLY A 227 -7.83 -10.59 -10.86
C GLY A 227 -8.13 -11.54 -9.70
N PHE A 228 -8.73 -11.03 -8.62
CA PHE A 228 -9.18 -11.85 -7.50
C PHE A 228 -10.38 -12.72 -7.89
N MET A 229 -11.31 -12.19 -8.69
CA MET A 229 -12.42 -12.98 -9.25
C MET A 229 -11.93 -14.15 -10.11
N LYS A 230 -10.90 -13.95 -10.93
CA LYS A 230 -10.28 -15.03 -11.69
C LYS A 230 -9.67 -16.10 -10.78
N GLN A 231 -8.93 -15.68 -9.77
CA GLN A 231 -8.31 -16.59 -8.80
C GLN A 231 -9.32 -17.36 -7.94
N LEU A 232 -10.48 -16.77 -7.61
CA LEU A 232 -11.58 -17.47 -6.93
C LEU A 232 -12.19 -18.56 -7.81
N LYS A 233 -12.38 -18.31 -9.11
CA LYS A 233 -12.85 -19.32 -10.07
C LYS A 233 -11.85 -20.47 -10.22
N GLU A 234 -10.56 -20.15 -10.32
CA GLU A 234 -9.49 -21.16 -10.34
C GLU A 234 -9.52 -22.01 -9.06
N PHE A 235 -9.69 -21.38 -7.90
CA PHE A 235 -9.78 -22.08 -6.62
C PHE A 235 -11.02 -22.97 -6.52
N GLU A 236 -12.19 -22.53 -6.99
CA GLU A 236 -13.39 -23.37 -7.06
C GLU A 236 -13.16 -24.64 -7.91
N ASN A 237 -12.48 -24.52 -9.04
CA ASN A 237 -12.15 -25.67 -9.89
C ASN A 237 -11.19 -26.64 -9.18
N GLU A 238 -10.22 -26.13 -8.43
CA GLU A 238 -9.29 -26.95 -7.63
C GLU A 238 -10.01 -27.69 -6.50
N LEU A 239 -11.02 -27.08 -5.88
CA LEU A 239 -11.82 -27.73 -4.83
C LEU A 239 -12.67 -28.88 -5.38
N LYS A 240 -13.16 -28.80 -6.63
CA LYS A 240 -13.93 -29.87 -7.29
C LYS A 240 -13.09 -31.10 -7.66
N GLN A 241 -11.76 -30.95 -7.70
CA GLN A 241 -10.82 -32.02 -8.08
C GLN A 241 -10.27 -32.80 -6.89
N ARG A 242 -10.71 -32.48 -5.67
CA ARG A 242 -10.29 -33.11 -4.42
C ARG A 242 -11.43 -33.95 -3.85
#